data_AF-A0A2X1KV11-F1
#
_entry.id   AF-A0A2X1KV11-F1
#
_cell.length_a   1.000
_cell.length_b   1.000
_cell.length_c   1.000
_cell.angle_alpha   90.00
_cell.angle_beta   90.00
_cell.angle_gamma   90.00
#
_symmetry.space_group_name_H-M   'P 1'
#
loop_
_entity.id
_entity.type
_entity.pdbx_description
1 polymer ?
#
loop_
_entity_poly.entity_id
_entity_poly.type
_entity_poly.pdbx_seq_one_letter_code
_entity_poly.pdbx_strand_id
1 'polypeptide(L)'
;MKTGKTPVLTSVKKAEQYLLENETTKNYLGIDGIPEFGRCTQELLFGKGSALINDKRARTAQTPGGTGATTRGCRFSWQKIPALSVCG
;
A
#
# COMPACT_ATOMS: atom_id res chain seq x y z
N MET A 1 -20.42 19.88 -20.62
CA MET A 1 -20.12 20.47 -19.30
C MET A 1 -19.77 19.32 -18.35
N LYS A 2 -18.49 19.12 -18.00
CA LYS A 2 -18.11 18.08 -17.03
C LYS A 2 -18.52 18.58 -15.64
N THR A 3 -19.50 17.95 -15.01
CA THR A 3 -19.77 18.14 -13.58
C THR A 3 -18.46 17.87 -12.83
N GLY A 4 -17.90 18.86 -12.13
CA GLY A 4 -16.60 18.81 -11.45
C GLY A 4 -16.53 17.88 -10.23
N LYS A 5 -17.18 16.72 -10.31
CA LYS A 5 -17.18 15.68 -9.27
C LYS A 5 -16.22 14.58 -9.69
N THR A 6 -15.30 14.22 -8.81
CA THR A 6 -14.40 13.08 -9.01
C THR A 6 -15.23 11.79 -9.00
N PRO A 7 -15.23 10.99 -10.09
CA PRO A 7 -16.02 9.78 -10.15
C PRO A 7 -15.47 8.72 -9.18
N VAL A 8 -16.36 8.04 -8.44
CA VAL A 8 -16.00 6.89 -7.62
C VAL A 8 -16.13 5.62 -8.46
N LEU A 9 -15.09 4.78 -8.45
CA LEU A 9 -15.09 3.53 -9.21
C LEU A 9 -16.17 2.58 -8.71
N THR A 10 -16.81 1.85 -9.61
CA THR A 10 -17.84 0.85 -9.28
C THR A 10 -17.30 -0.28 -8.40
N SER A 11 -16.02 -0.65 -8.58
CA SER A 11 -15.32 -1.60 -7.71
C SER A 11 -15.19 -1.10 -6.27
N VAL A 12 -14.91 0.19 -6.09
CA VAL A 12 -14.81 0.82 -4.77
C VAL A 12 -16.18 0.83 -4.09
N LYS A 13 -17.25 1.18 -4.82
CA LYS A 13 -18.62 1.12 -4.28
C LYS A 13 -19.04 -0.26 -3.80
N LYS A 14 -18.69 -1.32 -4.56
CA LYS A 14 -18.96 -2.69 -4.16
C LYS A 14 -18.16 -3.09 -2.91
N ALA A 15 -16.89 -2.69 -2.83
CA ALA A 15 -16.05 -2.95 -1.66
C ALA A 15 -16.56 -2.22 -0.40
N GLU A 16 -17.00 -0.96 -0.53
CA GLU A 16 -17.62 -0.19 0.55
C GLU A 16 -18.88 -0.88 1.10
N GLN A 17 -19.77 -1.35 0.21
CA GLN A 17 -20.98 -2.07 0.61
C GLN A 17 -20.64 -3.38 1.34
N TYR A 18 -19.70 -4.17 0.81
CA TYR A 18 -19.26 -5.39 1.45
C TYR A 18 -18.71 -5.16 2.86
N LEU A 19 -17.87 -4.12 3.03
CA LEU A 19 -17.34 -3.76 4.35
C LEU A 19 -18.45 -3.35 5.32
N LEU A 20 -19.40 -2.53 4.87
CA LEU A 20 -20.54 -2.11 5.70
C LEU A 20 -21.37 -3.29 6.22
N GLU A 21 -21.55 -4.33 5.40
CA GLU A 21 -22.35 -5.51 5.75
C GLU A 21 -21.58 -6.53 6.61
N ASN A 22 -20.25 -6.60 6.50
CA ASN A 22 -19.45 -7.72 7.04
C ASN A 22 -18.41 -7.32 8.12
N GLU A 23 -18.06 -6.04 8.27
CA GLU A 23 -17.10 -5.61 9.28
C GLU A 23 -17.69 -5.72 10.70
N THR A 24 -17.04 -6.52 11.56
CA THR A 24 -17.46 -6.74 12.95
C THR A 24 -16.66 -5.93 13.96
N THR A 25 -15.51 -5.37 13.57
CA THR A 25 -14.62 -4.62 14.47
C THR A 25 -13.78 -3.57 13.72
N LYS A 26 -13.24 -2.60 14.46
CA LYS A 26 -12.38 -1.51 13.98
C LYS A 26 -11.04 -1.48 14.74
N ASN A 27 -10.48 -2.66 14.97
CA ASN A 27 -9.20 -2.81 15.66
C ASN A 27 -8.05 -2.18 14.88
N TYR A 28 -7.01 -1.76 15.61
CA TYR A 28 -5.76 -1.30 15.01
C TYR A 28 -5.15 -2.37 14.11
N LEU A 29 -4.65 -1.94 12.95
CA LEU A 29 -3.86 -2.78 12.07
C LEU A 29 -2.46 -3.02 12.67
N GLY A 30 -1.82 -4.12 12.26
CA GLY A 30 -0.39 -4.32 12.54
C GLY A 30 0.47 -3.19 11.96
N ILE A 31 1.69 -3.03 12.47
CA ILE A 31 2.62 -1.95 12.07
C ILE A 31 2.86 -1.91 10.55
N ASP A 32 2.89 -3.09 9.93
CA ASP A 32 3.11 -3.25 8.48
C ASP A 32 1.83 -3.13 7.64
N GLY A 33 0.66 -3.02 8.29
CA GLY A 33 -0.66 -3.01 7.66
C GLY A 33 -1.29 -4.41 7.55
N ILE A 34 -2.20 -4.55 6.59
CA ILE A 34 -2.90 -5.82 6.33
C ILE A 34 -2.02 -6.73 5.46
N PRO A 35 -1.67 -7.96 5.88
CA PRO A 35 -0.81 -8.86 5.11
C PRO A 35 -1.33 -9.15 3.70
N GLU A 36 -2.64 -9.38 3.57
CA GLU A 36 -3.31 -9.65 2.29
C GLU A 36 -3.23 -8.45 1.36
N PHE A 37 -3.35 -7.23 1.90
CA PHE A 37 -3.17 -6.00 1.13
C PHE A 37 -1.74 -5.91 0.58
N GLY A 38 -0.74 -6.27 1.40
CA GLY A 38 0.65 -6.36 0.98
C GLY A 38 0.85 -7.33 -0.18
N ARG A 39 0.34 -8.57 -0.06
CA ARG A 39 0.42 -9.59 -1.13
C ARG A 39 -0.25 -9.13 -2.42
N CYS A 40 -1.49 -8.65 -2.34
CA CYS A 40 -2.23 -8.15 -3.50
C CYS A 40 -1.52 -6.97 -4.17
N THR A 41 -0.90 -6.08 -3.39
CA THR A 41 -0.12 -4.96 -3.92
C THR A 41 1.13 -5.44 -4.65
N GLN A 42 1.85 -6.44 -4.12
CA GLN A 42 3.00 -7.02 -4.81
C GLN A 42 2.60 -7.67 -6.13
N GLU A 43 1.52 -8.45 -6.15
CA GLU A 43 1.01 -9.06 -7.38
C GLU A 43 0.53 -8.02 -8.40
N LEU A 44 -0.07 -6.92 -7.94
CA LEU A 44 -0.49 -5.81 -8.80
C LEU A 44 0.70 -5.09 -9.44
N LEU A 45 1.79 -4.88 -8.69
CA LEU A 45 2.98 -4.15 -9.15
C LEU A 45 3.92 -5.00 -10.01
N PHE A 46 4.19 -6.24 -9.60
CA PHE A 46 5.20 -7.10 -10.22
C PHE A 46 4.61 -8.20 -11.11
N GLY A 47 3.30 -8.38 -11.10
CA GLY A 47 2.60 -9.47 -11.77
C GLY A 47 2.53 -10.74 -10.93
N LYS A 48 1.49 -11.54 -11.18
CA LYS A 48 1.32 -12.86 -10.54
C LYS A 48 2.45 -13.80 -10.95
N GLY A 49 3.02 -14.52 -9.97
CA GLY A 49 4.10 -15.48 -10.20
C GLY A 49 5.47 -14.85 -10.46
N SER A 50 5.64 -13.55 -10.20
CA SER A 50 6.95 -12.88 -10.31
C SER A 50 8.00 -13.58 -9.45
N ALA A 51 9.17 -13.85 -10.03
CA ALA A 51 10.32 -14.41 -9.30
C ALA A 51 10.69 -13.56 -8.08
N LEU A 52 10.49 -12.23 -8.14
CA LEU A 52 10.74 -11.34 -6.99
C LEU A 52 9.87 -11.68 -5.76
N ILE A 53 8.62 -12.09 -6.01
CA ILE A 53 7.67 -12.49 -4.96
C ILE A 53 8.00 -13.91 -4.50
N ASN A 54 8.19 -14.86 -5.45
CA ASN A 54 8.48 -16.27 -5.15
C ASN A 54 9.79 -16.44 -4.37
N ASP A 55 10.84 -15.71 -4.76
CA ASP A 55 12.14 -15.69 -4.09
C ASP A 55 12.13 -14.87 -2.78
N LYS A 56 10.98 -14.30 -2.39
CA LYS A 56 10.80 -13.45 -1.21
C LYS A 56 11.79 -12.27 -1.18
N ARG A 57 12.06 -11.66 -2.33
CA ARG A 57 12.92 -10.47 -2.46
C ARG A 57 12.14 -9.16 -2.38
N ALA A 58 10.81 -9.21 -2.48
CA ALA A 58 9.93 -8.06 -2.23
C ALA A 58 9.48 -8.01 -0.75
N ARG A 59 9.43 -6.80 -0.18
CA ARG A 59 8.81 -6.48 1.12
C ARG A 59 7.86 -5.31 0.96
N THR A 60 6.75 -5.33 1.70
CA THR A 60 5.70 -4.32 1.60
C THR A 60 5.28 -3.91 2.99
N ALA A 61 5.18 -2.60 3.22
CA ALA A 61 4.61 -2.00 4.41
C ALA A 61 3.62 -0.92 3.98
N GLN A 62 2.38 -0.99 4.48
CA GLN A 62 1.32 -0.07 4.09
C GLN A 62 1.58 1.34 4.65
N THR A 63 1.46 2.38 3.82
CA THR A 63 1.65 3.78 4.22
C THR A 63 0.45 4.66 3.89
N PRO A 64 0.29 5.82 4.57
CA PRO A 64 -0.69 6.83 4.20
C PRO A 64 -0.33 7.47 2.85
N GLY A 65 -0.84 6.87 1.77
CA GLY A 65 -0.59 7.32 0.40
C GLY A 65 0.88 7.24 -0.02
N GLY A 66 1.17 7.82 -1.19
CA GLY A 66 2.49 7.83 -1.79
C GLY A 66 3.50 8.71 -1.04
N THR A 67 3.08 9.88 -0.54
CA THR A 67 3.96 10.77 0.23
C THR A 67 4.48 10.08 1.49
N GLY A 68 3.61 9.36 2.21
CA GLY A 68 4.03 8.55 3.36
C GLY A 68 5.01 7.44 2.97
N ALA A 69 4.84 6.84 1.77
CA ALA A 69 5.77 5.85 1.25
C ALA A 69 7.16 6.44 1.02
N THR A 70 7.24 7.60 0.36
CA THR A 70 8.50 8.30 0.09
C THR A 70 9.20 8.70 1.39
N THR A 71 8.48 9.32 2.34
CA THR A 71 9.08 9.73 3.62
C THR A 71 9.62 8.54 4.41
N ARG A 72 8.87 7.43 4.51
CA ARG A 72 9.35 6.22 5.19
C ARG A 72 10.54 5.59 4.47
N GLY A 73 10.51 5.54 3.14
CA GLY A 73 11.62 5.04 2.33
C GLY A 73 12.89 5.85 2.54
N CYS A 74 12.83 7.18 2.42
CA CYS A 74 13.98 8.06 2.65
C CYS A 74 14.52 7.93 4.08
N ARG A 75 13.65 7.90 5.09
CA ARG A 75 14.07 7.70 6.48
C ARG A 75 14.76 6.36 6.69
N PHE A 76 14.22 5.28 6.11
CA PHE A 76 14.83 3.96 6.20
C PHE A 76 16.21 3.92 5.53
N SER A 77 16.32 4.47 4.32
CA SER A 77 17.61 4.58 3.60
C SER A 77 18.63 5.38 4.40
N TRP A 78 18.23 6.53 4.99
CA TRP A 78 19.12 7.32 5.84
C TRP A 78 19.59 6.56 7.08
N GLN A 79 18.69 5.80 7.74
CA GLN A 79 19.03 5.01 8.92
C GLN A 79 19.94 3.81 8.62
N LYS A 80 19.81 3.20 7.44
CA LYS A 80 20.55 1.97 7.07
C LYS A 80 21.78 2.23 6.21
N ILE A 81 21.80 3.34 5.46
CA ILE A 81 22.86 3.72 4.53
C ILE A 81 23.11 5.23 4.69
N PRO A 82 23.79 5.66 5.76
CA PRO A 82 24.00 7.10 6.05
C PRO A 82 24.76 7.85 4.95
N ALA A 83 25.57 7.14 4.16
CA ALA A 83 26.35 7.69 3.06
C ALA A 83 25.51 8.05 1.82
N LEU A 84 24.27 7.55 1.72
CA LEU A 84 23.37 7.80 0.58
C LEU A 84 22.35 8.89 0.93
N SER A 85 22.83 10.06 1.34
CA SER A 85 22.00 11.24 1.58
C SER A 85 21.65 11.90 0.24
N VAL A 86 20.48 11.57 -0.33
CA VAL A 86 19.84 12.44 -1.32
C VAL A 86 19.21 13.61 -0.58
N CYS A 87 19.92 14.73 -0.61
CA CYS A 87 19.70 15.88 0.27
C CYS A 87 18.36 16.59 0.02
N GLY A 88 17.70 16.96 1.13
CA GLY A 88 16.98 18.22 1.34
C GLY A 88 15.60 18.36 0.73
#